data_AF-A0A139NL02-F1
#
_entry.id   AF-A0A139NL02-F1
#
_cell.length_a   1.000
_cell.length_b   1.000
_cell.length_c   1.000
_cell.angle_alpha   90.00
_cell.angle_beta   90.00
_cell.angle_gamma   90.00
#
_symmetry.space_group_name_H-M   'P 1'
#
loop_
_entity.id
_entity.type
_entity.pdbx_description
1 polymer ?
#
loop_
_entity_poly.entity_id
_entity_poly.type
_entity_poly.pdbx_seq_one_letter_code
_entity_poly.pdbx_strand_id
1 'polypeptide(L)' 'MAYFDNAATSPLTPAVKEAMLAAMSIYGNPSSLHQEGRKASKLLRESREKIASALDVPPHQIIFTSGGRKAM' A
#
# COMPACT_ATOMS: atom_id res chain seq x y z
N MET A 1 19.26 -3.75 -22.69
CA MET A 1 20.19 -3.43 -21.58
C MET A 1 19.85 -4.37 -20.43
N ALA A 2 20.82 -5.08 -19.85
CA ALA A 2 20.58 -5.90 -18.66
C ALA A 2 20.66 -5.02 -17.40
N TYR A 3 19.80 -5.26 -16.40
CA TYR A 3 19.77 -4.53 -15.12
C TYR A 3 20.17 -5.50 -13.99
N PHE A 4 21.27 -5.19 -13.28
CA PHE A 4 21.84 -6.05 -12.25
C PHE A 4 21.96 -5.36 -10.88
N ASP A 5 21.10 -4.36 -10.59
CA ASP A 5 21.12 -3.59 -9.33
C ASP A 5 19.78 -3.64 -8.58
N ASN A 6 19.13 -4.81 -8.57
CA ASN A 6 17.83 -4.99 -7.89
C ASN A 6 17.91 -4.78 -6.36
N ALA A 7 19.12 -4.85 -5.78
CA ALA A 7 19.35 -4.63 -4.36
C ALA A 7 19.23 -3.13 -3.96
N ALA A 8 19.54 -2.21 -4.88
CA ALA A 8 19.34 -0.78 -4.64
C ALA A 8 17.86 -0.39 -4.77
N THR A 9 17.22 -0.84 -5.84
CA THR A 9 15.77 -0.72 -6.07
C THR A 9 15.34 -1.70 -7.15
N SER A 10 14.06 -2.05 -7.19
CA SER A 10 13.51 -2.93 -8.21
C SER A 10 12.35 -2.24 -8.94
N PRO A 11 12.21 -2.42 -10.26
CA PRO A 11 11.09 -1.86 -10.99
C PRO A 11 9.76 -2.44 -10.51
N LEU A 12 8.73 -1.59 -10.43
CA LEU A 12 7.38 -2.04 -10.09
C LEU A 12 6.87 -3.04 -11.15
N THR A 13 6.23 -4.11 -10.69
CA THR A 13 5.53 -5.04 -11.59
C THR A 13 4.34 -4.35 -12.25
N PRO A 14 3.88 -4.79 -13.43
CA PRO A 14 2.71 -4.21 -14.10
C PRO A 14 1.46 -4.18 -13.21
N ALA A 15 1.19 -5.26 -12.47
CA ALA A 15 0.06 -5.35 -11.55
C ALA A 15 0.11 -4.29 -10.43
N VAL A 16 1.30 -3.98 -9.91
CA VAL A 16 1.45 -2.93 -8.88
C VAL A 16 1.21 -1.55 -9.49
N LYS A 17 1.67 -1.30 -10.72
CA LYS A 17 1.40 -0.03 -11.41
C LYS A 17 -0.10 0.19 -11.62
N GLU A 18 -0.81 -0.84 -12.08
CA GLU A 18 -2.27 -0.81 -12.27
C GLU A 18 -3.01 -0.57 -10.95
N ALA A 19 -2.64 -1.28 -9.88
CA ALA A 19 -3.24 -1.10 -8.56
C ALA A 19 -2.99 0.32 -8.01
N MET A 20 -1.80 0.88 -8.21
CA MET A 20 -1.49 2.26 -7.82
C MET A 20 -2.34 3.27 -8.59
N LEU A 21 -2.48 3.13 -9.91
CA LEU A 21 -3.31 4.02 -10.73
C LEU A 21 -4.80 3.93 -10.34
N ALA A 22 -5.29 2.73 -10.07
CA ALA A 22 -6.65 2.53 -9.56
C ALA A 22 -6.84 3.20 -8.19
N ALA A 23 -5.86 3.07 -7.29
CA ALA A 23 -5.89 3.73 -5.98
C ALA A 23 -5.87 5.25 -6.10
N MET A 24 -5.13 5.82 -7.06
CA MET A 24 -5.10 7.27 -7.31
C MET A 24 -6.45 7.85 -7.73
N SER A 25 -7.37 7.03 -8.23
CA SER A 25 -8.74 7.46 -8.56
C SER A 25 -9.63 7.62 -7.30
N ILE A 26 -9.19 7.13 -6.14
CA ILE A 26 -9.86 7.31 -4.86
C ILE A 26 -9.17 8.45 -4.11
N TYR A 27 -9.80 9.63 -4.11
CA TYR A 27 -9.21 10.88 -3.60
C TYR A 27 -9.73 11.29 -2.21
N GLY A 28 -10.58 10.49 -1.58
CA GLY A 28 -11.13 10.78 -0.27
C GLY A 28 -10.08 10.69 0.85
N ASN A 29 -10.17 11.57 1.85
CA ASN A 29 -9.37 11.43 3.07
C ASN A 29 -9.92 10.25 3.90
N PRO A 30 -9.13 9.21 4.21
CA PRO A 30 -9.60 8.03 4.95
C PRO A 30 -10.06 8.33 6.39
N SER A 31 -9.71 9.49 6.94
CA SER A 31 -10.19 9.96 8.24
C SER A 31 -11.57 10.62 8.18
N SER A 32 -12.08 10.90 6.97
CA SER A 32 -13.38 11.53 6.79
C SER A 32 -14.52 10.52 6.86
N LEU A 33 -15.64 10.92 7.47
CA LEU A 33 -16.84 10.08 7.62
C LEU A 33 -17.72 10.05 6.36
N HIS A 34 -17.54 10.96 5.40
CA HIS A 34 -18.31 11.01 4.15
C HIS A 34 -17.97 9.85 3.20
N GLN A 35 -18.79 9.65 2.16
CA GLN A 35 -18.70 8.48 1.26
C GLN A 35 -17.30 8.26 0.67
N GLU A 36 -16.67 9.30 0.12
CA GLU A 36 -15.32 9.18 -0.44
C GLU A 36 -14.27 8.82 0.61
N GLY A 37 -14.37 9.35 1.83
CA GLY A 37 -13.47 8.98 2.92
C GLY A 37 -13.64 7.52 3.35
N ARG A 38 -14.88 7.03 3.41
CA ARG A 38 -15.15 5.61 3.66
C ARG A 38 -14.59 4.69 2.58
N LYS A 39 -14.61 5.10 1.30
CA LYS A 39 -13.97 4.34 0.20
C LYS A 39 -12.45 4.25 0.40
N ALA A 40 -11.79 5.37 0.70
CA ALA A 40 -10.35 5.39 0.98
C ALA A 40 -9.98 4.57 2.22
N SER A 41 -10.76 4.70 3.30
CA SER A 41 -10.56 3.94 4.54
C SER A 41 -10.72 2.43 4.30
N LYS A 42 -11.71 2.03 3.50
CA LYS A 42 -11.91 0.63 3.08
C LYS A 42 -10.68 0.11 2.31
N LEU A 43 -10.17 0.86 1.34
CA LEU A 43 -8.98 0.47 0.57
C LEU A 43 -7.77 0.25 1.48
N LEU A 44 -7.53 1.16 2.44
CA LEU A 44 -6.42 1.03 3.39
C LEU A 44 -6.58 -0.18 4.31
N ARG A 45 -7.79 -0.46 4.79
CA ARG A 45 -8.08 -1.62 5.63
C ARG A 45 -7.84 -2.92 4.89
N GLU A 46 -8.36 -3.06 3.67
CA GLU A 46 -8.16 -4.26 2.84
C GLU A 46 -6.68 -4.47 2.48
N SER A 47 -5.95 -3.37 2.22
CA SER A 47 -4.50 -3.44 1.99
C SER A 47 -3.75 -3.93 3.22
N ARG A 48 -4.15 -3.46 4.41
CA ARG A 48 -3.59 -3.89 5.69
C ARG A 48 -3.83 -5.37 5.95
N GLU A 49 -5.05 -5.85 5.72
CA GLU A 49 -5.43 -7.26 5.86
C GLU A 49 -4.61 -8.16 4.94
N LYS A 50 -4.42 -7.75 3.67
CA LYS A 50 -3.58 -8.49 2.70
C LYS A 50 -2.12 -8.59 3.14
N ILE A 51 -1.54 -7.49 3.61
CA ILE A 51 -0.14 -7.48 4.08
C ILE A 51 0.01 -8.34 5.34
N ALA A 52 -0.90 -8.21 6.30
CA ALA A 52 -0.91 -9.03 7.50
C ALA A 52 -1.00 -10.53 7.19
N SER A 53 -1.87 -10.92 6.26
CA SER A 53 -1.99 -12.31 5.81
C SER A 53 -0.71 -12.81 5.12
N ALA A 54 -0.03 -11.97 4.34
CA ALA A 54 1.21 -12.36 3.67
C ALA A 54 2.39 -12.50 4.64
N LEU A 55 2.33 -11.81 5.78
CA LEU A 55 3.36 -11.83 6.82
C LEU A 55 3.01 -12.74 8.02
N ASP A 56 1.84 -13.37 8.00
CA ASP A 56 1.30 -14.19 9.12
C ASP A 56 1.25 -13.44 10.46
N VAL A 57 0.77 -12.19 10.44
CA VAL A 57 0.61 -11.36 11.64
C VAL A 57 -0.81 -10.78 11.75
N PRO A 58 -1.27 -10.39 12.95
CA PRO A 58 -2.52 -9.68 13.10
C PRO A 58 -2.53 -8.31 12.35
N PRO A 59 -3.62 -7.91 11.67
CA PRO A 59 -3.70 -6.64 10.94
C PRO A 59 -3.34 -5.40 11.76
N HIS A 60 -3.65 -5.38 13.06
CA HIS A 60 -3.37 -4.24 13.93
C HIS A 60 -1.88 -4.02 14.21
N GLN A 61 -1.01 -5.01 13.92
CA GLN A 61 0.44 -4.88 14.03
C GLN A 61 1.08 -4.21 12.80
N ILE A 62 0.35 -4.10 11.69
CA ILE A 62 0.86 -3.43 10.49
C ILE A 62 0.75 -1.92 10.69
N ILE A 63 1.86 -1.20 10.56
CA ILE A 63 1.90 0.27 10.56
C ILE A 63 2.49 0.73 9.23
N PHE A 64 1.75 1.57 8.49
CA PHE A 64 2.24 2.14 7.24
C PHE A 64 3.19 3.32 7.53
N THR A 65 4.36 3.31 6.90
CA THR A 65 5.33 4.41 6.92
C THR A 65 5.68 4.81 5.50
N SER A 66 6.52 5.83 5.34
CA SER A 66 6.98 6.30 4.02
C SER A 66 8.11 5.44 3.43
N GLY A 67 8.60 4.42 4.12
CA GLY A 67 9.69 3.55 3.66
C GLY A 67 10.58 3.02 4.78
N GLY A 68 11.47 2.08 4.45
CA GLY A 68 12.26 1.31 5.41
C GLY A 68 13.05 2.16 6.43
N ARG A 69 13.71 3.24 5.98
CA ARG A 69 14.47 4.14 6.88
C ARG A 69 13.63 4.78 7.99
N LYS A 70 12.32 4.99 7.76
CA LYS A 70 11.42 5.58 8.76
C LYS A 70 10.86 4.53 9.73
N ALA A 71 11.02 3.24 9.42
CA ALA A 71 10.48 2.14 10.21
C ALA A 71 11.51 1.47 11.14
N MET A 72 12.81 1.70 10.92
CA MET A 72 13.92 1.19 11.74
C MET A 72 14.07 1.95 13.06
#